data_AF-A0A8J2PJV0-F1
#
_entry.id   AF-A0A8J2PJV0-F1
#
_cell.length_a   1.000
_cell.length_b   1.000
_cell.length_c   1.000
_cell.angle_alpha   90.00
_cell.angle_beta   90.00
_cell.angle_gamma   90.00
#
_symmetry.space_group_name_H-M   'P 1'
#
loop_
_entity.id
_entity.type
_entity.pdbx_description
1 polymer ?
#
loop_
_entity_poly.entity_id
_entity_poly.type
_entity_poly.pdbx_seq_one_letter_code
_entity_poly.pdbx_strand_id
1 'polypeptide(L)'
;MRNHGHWNSEGSYFLMKFDSPPRAIGELQEEYDRDVDIVRTGFSKIFSHPEYDCTLEDELQPPAYREEVKQMLTTGRKKERKFEYKTGLPYNPFRF
;
A
#
# COMPACT_ATOMS: atom_id res chain seq x y z
N MET A 1 32.20 -12.45 4.24
CA MET A 1 31.98 -11.66 5.47
C MET A 1 32.93 -12.16 6.53
N ARG A 2 33.72 -11.28 7.16
CA ARG A 2 34.64 -11.67 8.23
C ARG A 2 33.86 -11.70 9.55
N ASN A 3 33.77 -12.86 10.19
CA ASN A 3 33.22 -12.99 11.54
C ASN A 3 34.06 -13.98 12.36
N HIS A 4 34.23 -13.74 13.66
CA HIS A 4 35.05 -14.55 14.59
C HIS A 4 36.41 -15.02 14.03
N GLY A 5 37.09 -14.18 13.25
CA GLY A 5 38.40 -14.52 12.68
C GLY A 5 38.37 -15.38 11.41
N HIS A 6 37.20 -15.87 11.00
CA HIS A 6 37.00 -16.64 9.78
C HIS A 6 36.39 -15.81 8.64
N TRP A 7 36.68 -16.21 7.40
CA TRP A 7 36.08 -15.63 6.21
C TRP A 7 34.93 -16.53 5.74
N ASN A 8 33.70 -16.05 5.89
CA ASN A 8 32.50 -16.75 5.45
C ASN A 8 32.08 -16.25 4.06
N SER A 9 32.12 -17.12 3.05
CA SER A 9 31.66 -16.81 1.68
C SER A 9 30.20 -17.21 1.44
N GLU A 10 29.72 -18.22 2.16
CA GLU A 10 28.38 -18.81 2.03
C GLU A 10 27.71 -18.91 3.41
N GLY A 11 26.39 -19.04 3.44
CA GLY A 11 25.63 -19.16 4.68
C GLY A 11 24.13 -19.35 4.44
N SER A 12 23.46 -19.91 5.45
CA SER A 12 22.00 -20.08 5.46
C SER A 12 21.31 -18.86 6.06
N TYR A 13 20.14 -18.51 5.51
CA TYR A 13 19.33 -17.41 6.00
C TYR A 13 18.05 -17.95 6.63
N PHE A 14 17.80 -17.55 7.87
CA PHE A 14 16.60 -17.91 8.61
C PHE A 14 15.83 -16.63 8.96
N LEU A 15 14.51 -16.65 8.73
CA LEU A 15 13.61 -15.60 9.15
C LEU A 15 12.59 -16.21 10.11
N MET A 16 12.55 -15.72 11.34
CA MET A 16 11.64 -16.19 12.37
C MET A 16 10.83 -15.04 12.93
N LYS A 17 9.52 -15.26 13.07
CA LYS A 17 8.61 -14.37 13.79
C LYS A 17 8.37 -14.96 15.17
N PHE A 18 8.60 -14.16 16.21
CA PHE A 18 8.38 -14.55 17.59
C PHE A 18 7.92 -13.34 18.40
N ASP A 19 7.19 -13.60 19.49
CA ASP A 19 6.78 -12.60 20.45
C ASP A 19 7.67 -12.71 21.69
N SER A 20 8.22 -11.58 22.17
CA SER A 20 9.16 -11.56 23.29
C SER A 20 9.15 -10.21 24.01
N PRO A 21 9.36 -10.17 25.34
CA PRO A 21 9.52 -8.92 26.05
C PRO A 21 10.78 -8.17 25.56
N PRO A 22 10.78 -6.82 25.53
CA PRO A 22 11.91 -6.04 25.02
C PRO A 22 13.25 -6.34 25.70
N ARG A 23 13.23 -6.71 26.99
CA ARG A 23 14.43 -7.09 27.75
C ARG A 23 15.10 -8.35 27.20
N ALA A 24 14.31 -9.36 26.85
CA ALA A 24 14.84 -10.62 26.35
C ALA A 24 15.49 -10.47 24.96
N ILE A 25 15.14 -9.44 24.18
CA ILE A 25 15.84 -9.14 22.92
C ILE A 25 17.31 -8.79 23.16
N GLY A 26 17.61 -8.04 24.23
CA GLY A 26 18.99 -7.71 24.60
C GLY A 26 19.77 -8.95 25.03
N GLU A 27 19.15 -9.79 25.87
CA GLU A 27 19.74 -11.06 26.33
C GLU A 27 20.01 -12.02 25.15
N LEU A 28 19.09 -12.11 24.19
CA LEU A 28 19.26 -12.90 22.96
C LEU A 28 20.37 -12.37 22.06
N GLN A 29 20.48 -11.03 21.92
CA GLN A 29 21.56 -10.43 21.13
C GLN A 29 22.93 -10.76 21.72
N GLU A 30 23.09 -10.67 23.05
CA GLU A 30 24.34 -11.02 23.73
C GLU A 30 24.67 -12.52 23.61
N GLU A 31 23.67 -13.39 23.59
CA GLU A 31 23.86 -14.82 23.36
C GLU A 31 24.32 -15.09 21.92
N TYR A 32 23.65 -14.48 20.93
CA TYR A 32 23.99 -14.65 19.52
C TYR A 32 25.34 -14.03 19.12
N ASP A 33 25.76 -12.93 19.75
CA ASP A 33 27.06 -12.32 19.48
C ASP A 33 28.24 -13.16 20.02
N ARG A 34 27.97 -14.06 20.98
CA ARG A 34 28.95 -15.02 21.51
C ARG A 34 29.00 -16.32 20.72
N ASP A 35 27.99 -16.60 19.90
CA ASP A 35 27.90 -17.81 19.11
C ASP A 35 28.71 -17.69 17.82
N VAL A 36 29.69 -18.58 17.65
CA VAL A 36 30.58 -18.59 16.48
C VAL A 36 29.89 -19.08 15.20
N ASP A 37 28.79 -19.81 15.33
CA ASP A 37 28.04 -20.35 14.19
C ASP A 37 27.18 -19.28 13.51
N ILE A 38 26.86 -18.21 14.24
CA ILE A 38 26.02 -17.12 13.75
C ILE A 38 26.89 -16.05 13.10
N VAL A 39 26.78 -15.91 11.78
CA VAL A 39 27.56 -14.92 11.02
C VAL A 39 27.02 -13.50 11.19
N ARG A 40 25.69 -13.34 11.28
CA ARG A 40 25.02 -12.05 11.41
C ARG A 40 23.61 -12.22 11.96
N THR A 41 23.26 -11.40 12.93
CA THR A 41 21.89 -11.28 13.47
C THR A 41 21.30 -9.90 13.19
N GLY A 42 19.97 -9.83 13.28
CA GLY A 42 19.23 -8.57 13.21
C GLY A 42 17.80 -8.76 13.69
N PHE A 43 17.38 -7.91 14.63
CA PHE A 43 16.00 -7.85 15.09
C PHE A 43 15.31 -6.62 14.51
N SER A 44 14.16 -6.85 13.88
CA SER A 44 13.32 -5.79 13.35
C SER A 44 11.93 -5.91 13.93
N LYS A 45 11.39 -4.78 14.38
CA LYS A 45 9.97 -4.73 14.74
C LYS A 45 9.15 -4.94 13.46
N ILE A 46 8.19 -5.83 13.54
CA ILE A 46 7.23 -6.01 12.47
C ILE A 46 6.30 -4.81 12.50
N PHE A 47 6.42 -3.94 11.52
CA PHE A 47 5.40 -2.94 11.26
C PHE A 47 4.27 -3.64 10.52
N SER A 48 3.04 -3.48 11.04
CA SER A 48 1.86 -3.81 10.25
C SER A 48 1.92 -2.92 9.00
N HIS A 49 2.22 -3.53 7.87
CA HIS A 49 1.98 -2.85 6.61
C HIS A 49 0.46 -2.67 6.54
N PRO A 50 -0.04 -1.46 6.21
CA PRO A 50 -1.44 -1.37 5.88
C PRO A 50 -1.71 -2.41 4.79
N GLU A 51 -2.78 -3.18 4.95
CA GLU A 51 -3.24 -4.09 3.92
C GLU A 51 -3.51 -3.24 2.68
N TYR A 52 -2.58 -3.27 1.73
CA TYR A 52 -2.81 -2.71 0.42
C TYR A 52 -3.56 -3.78 -0.36
N ASP A 53 -4.83 -3.54 -0.63
CA ASP A 53 -5.53 -4.30 -1.64
C ASP A 53 -4.80 -4.10 -2.97
N CYS A 54 -4.33 -5.20 -3.56
CA CYS A 54 -3.65 -5.17 -4.85
C CYS A 54 -4.70 -4.86 -5.94
N THR A 55 -4.77 -3.60 -6.38
CA THR A 55 -5.72 -3.14 -7.42
C THR A 55 -5.24 -3.41 -8.86
N LEU A 56 -4.11 -4.09 -9.04
CA LEU A 56 -3.50 -4.27 -10.37
C LEU A 56 -4.42 -5.02 -11.34
N GLU A 57 -5.17 -6.00 -10.85
CA GLU A 57 -6.13 -6.75 -11.68
C GLU A 57 -7.26 -5.86 -12.20
N ASP A 58 -7.79 -4.98 -11.35
CA ASP A 58 -8.82 -4.00 -11.71
C ASP A 58 -8.28 -2.90 -12.63
N GLU A 59 -7.01 -2.55 -12.47
CA GLU A 59 -6.31 -1.64 -13.37
C GLU A 59 -6.02 -2.28 -14.73
N LEU A 60 -5.79 -3.59 -14.84
CA LEU A 60 -5.59 -4.20 -16.15
C LEU A 60 -6.88 -4.25 -16.99
N GLN A 61 -8.04 -4.07 -16.36
CA GLN A 61 -9.32 -4.11 -17.08
C GLN A 61 -9.42 -2.98 -18.12
N PRO A 62 -10.10 -3.25 -19.26
CA PRO A 62 -10.36 -2.23 -20.26
C PRO A 62 -11.07 -1.01 -19.65
N PRO A 63 -10.87 0.20 -20.22
CA PRO A 63 -11.42 1.45 -19.67
C PRO A 63 -12.94 1.46 -19.45
N ALA A 64 -13.68 0.66 -20.22
CA ALA A 64 -15.14 0.55 -20.10
C ALA A 64 -15.59 -0.15 -18.80
N TYR A 65 -14.77 -1.05 -18.26
CA TYR A 65 -15.08 -1.84 -17.06
C TYR A 65 -14.46 -1.23 -15.80
N ARG A 66 -13.39 -0.44 -15.92
CA ARG A 66 -12.74 0.22 -14.78
C ARG A 66 -13.64 1.23 -14.09
N GLU A 67 -13.92 1.00 -12.81
CA GLU A 67 -14.87 1.81 -12.02
C GLU A 67 -14.43 3.28 -11.87
N GLU A 68 -13.14 3.54 -11.67
CA GLU A 68 -12.60 4.90 -11.58
C GLU A 68 -12.89 5.75 -12.83
N VAL A 69 -12.76 5.13 -14.01
CA VAL A 69 -13.01 5.80 -15.29
C VAL A 69 -14.49 6.07 -15.49
N LYS A 70 -15.37 5.14 -15.08
CA LYS A 70 -16.83 5.37 -15.10
C LYS A 70 -17.22 6.53 -14.20
N GLN A 71 -16.66 6.61 -12.99
CA GLN A 71 -16.93 7.71 -12.06
C GLN A 71 -16.45 9.05 -12.63
N MET A 72 -15.28 9.09 -13.25
CA MET A 72 -14.77 10.30 -13.92
C MET A 72 -15.68 10.74 -15.07
N LEU A 73 -16.16 9.80 -15.90
CA LEU A 73 -17.10 10.08 -16.98
C LEU A 73 -18.45 10.62 -16.46
N THR A 74 -18.96 10.07 -15.35
CA THR A 74 -20.21 10.56 -14.75
C THR A 74 -20.06 11.97 -14.19
N THR A 75 -18.92 12.29 -13.59
CA THR A 75 -18.61 13.61 -13.04
C THR A 75 -18.37 14.63 -14.15
N GLY A 76 -17.69 14.21 -15.23
CA GLY A 76 -17.39 15.05 -16.40
C GLY A 76 -18.57 15.28 -17.35
N ARG A 77 -19.64 14.49 -17.26
CA ARG A 77 -20.87 14.74 -18.00
C ARG A 77 -21.47 16.07 -17.53
N LYS A 78 -21.42 17.07 -18.41
CA LYS A 78 -22.08 18.38 -18.18
C LYS A 78 -23.55 18.12 -17.83
N LYS A 79 -23.98 18.59 -16.65
CA LYS A 79 -25.41 18.70 -16.35
C LYS A 79 -26.05 19.55 -17.45
N GLU A 80 -27.06 19.00 -18.10
CA GLU A 80 -27.89 19.79 -19.02
C GLU A 80 -28.49 20.95 -18.22
N ARG A 81 -27.98 22.16 -18.47
CA ARG A 81 -28.60 23.36 -17.95
C ARG A 81 -29.89 23.54 -18.74
N LYS A 82 -31.01 23.07 -18.19
CA LYS A 82 -32.33 23.47 -18.65
C LYS A 82 -32.44 24.97 -18.44
N PHE A 83 -32.44 25.71 -19.53
CA PHE A 83 -32.58 27.16 -19.49
C PHE A 83 -34.03 27.50 -19.15
N GLU A 84 -34.27 27.90 -17.91
CA GLU A 84 -35.58 28.35 -17.45
C GLU A 84 -35.68 29.87 -17.59
N TYR A 85 -36.66 30.32 -18.39
CA TYR A 85 -37.01 31.73 -18.46
C TYR A 85 -37.74 32.11 -17.17
N LYS A 86 -37.05 32.80 -16.25
CA LYS A 86 -37.66 33.40 -15.04
C LYS A 86 -38.49 34.65 -15.37
N THR A 87 -39.27 34.62 -16.44
CA THR A 87 -40.05 35.77 -16.92
C THR A 87 -41.38 35.93 -16.19
N GLY A 88 -41.78 34.98 -15.34
CA GLY A 88 -43.07 35.01 -14.64
C GLY A 88 -44.29 34.90 -15.57
N LEU A 89 -44.05 34.66 -16.86
CA LEU A 89 -45.06 34.54 -17.90
C LEU A 89 -45.24 33.06 -18.25
N PRO A 90 -46.47 32.57 -18.48
CA PRO A 90 -46.72 31.18 -18.88
C PRO A 90 -46.31 30.88 -20.33
N TYR A 91 -45.77 31.85 -21.06
CA TYR A 91 -45.36 31.74 -22.46
C TYR A 91 -43.94 32.28 -22.69
N ASN A 92 -43.26 31.81 -23.74
CA ASN A 92 -41.95 32.32 -24.14
C ASN A 92 -42.13 33.57 -25.02
N PRO A 93 -41.77 34.79 -24.55
CA PRO A 93 -42.00 36.03 -25.29
C PRO A 93 -41.07 36.23 -26.50
N PHE A 94 -40.12 35.32 -26.74
CA PHE A 94 -39.19 35.38 -27.88
C PHE A 94 -39.50 34.35 -28.97
N ARG A 95 -40.63 33.63 -28.84
CA ARG A 95 -41.15 32.74 -29.88
C ARG A 95 -42.37 33.43 -30.51
N PHE A 96 -42.17 33.99 -31.70
CA PHE A 96 -43.27 34.51 -32.54
C PHE A 96 -44.07 33.36 -33.15
#